data_AF-A0A931S966-F1
#
_entry.id   AF-A0A931S966-F1
#
_cell.length_a   1.000
_cell.length_b   1.000
_cell.length_c   1.000
_cell.angle_alpha   90.00
_cell.angle_beta   90.00
_cell.angle_gamma   90.00
#
_symmetry.space_group_name_H-M   'P 1'
#
loop_
_entity.id
_entity.type
_entity.pdbx_description
1 polymer ?
#
loop_
_entity_poly.entity_id
_entity_poly.type
_entity_poly.pdbx_seq_one_letter_code
_entity_poly.pdbx_strand_id
1 'polypeptide(L)' 'MDAPCLDCGEPMVIVMRDEEVLTVEPKSIVGYSITPIGVQGPGRAYR' A
#
# COMPACT_ATOMS: atom_id res chain seq x y z
N MET A 1 -3.99 6.35 -4.72
CA MET A 1 -3.47 6.45 -3.33
C MET A 1 -2.15 7.18 -3.43
N ASP A 2 -2.03 8.26 -2.65
CA ASP A 2 -0.85 9.10 -2.60
C ASP A 2 -0.29 9.04 -1.18
N ALA A 3 1.00 8.72 -1.05
CA ALA A 3 1.66 8.63 0.25
C ALA A 3 3.16 8.90 0.11
N PRO A 4 3.83 9.44 1.14
CA PRO A 4 5.28 9.51 1.17
C PRO A 4 5.89 8.14 1.49
N CYS A 5 7.08 7.86 0.97
CA CYS A 5 7.90 6.72 1.36
C CYS A 5 8.26 6.81 2.85
N LEU A 6 8.12 5.71 3.59
CA LEU A 6 8.39 5.67 5.01
C LEU A 6 9.88 5.93 5.35
N ASP A 7 10.79 5.51 4.48
CA ASP A 7 12.23 5.58 4.73
C ASP A 7 12.83 6.93 4.34
N CYS A 8 12.49 7.45 3.15
CA CYS A 8 13.10 8.65 2.57
C CYS A 8 12.14 9.84 2.36
N GLY A 9 10.84 9.64 2.52
CA GLY A 9 9.83 10.69 2.36
C GLY A 9 9.48 11.07 0.92
N GLU A 10 10.13 10.47 -0.09
CA GLU A 10 9.79 10.72 -1.51
C GLU A 10 8.35 10.33 -1.83
N PRO A 11 7.67 11.03 -2.74
CA PRO A 11 6.27 10.76 -3.07
C PRO A 11 6.12 9.40 -3.75
N MET A 12 5.05 8.68 -3.41
CA MET A 12 4.67 7.41 -4.01
C MET A 12 3.21 7.45 -4.43
N VAL A 13 2.93 6.85 -5.60
CA VAL A 13 1.60 6.76 -6.20
C VAL A 13 1.28 5.32 -6.56
N ILE A 14 0.06 4.91 -6.20
CA ILE A 14 -0.56 3.67 -6.68
C ILE A 14 -1.95 3.99 -7.21
N VAL A 15 -2.22 3.59 -8.45
CA VAL A 15 -3.54 3.63 -9.06
C VAL A 15 -4.09 2.21 -9.10
N MET A 16 -5.26 2.02 -8.50
CA MET A 16 -5.96 0.74 -8.49
C MET A 16 -7.41 0.93 -8.94
N ARG A 17 -7.97 -0.11 -9.55
CA ARG A 17 -9.37 -0.17 -9.96
C ARG A 17 -9.82 -1.62 -9.98
N ASP A 18 -11.01 -1.89 -9.45
CA ASP A 18 -11.64 -3.21 -9.53
C ASP A 18 -10.69 -4.34 -9.07
N GLU A 19 -10.00 -4.13 -7.93
CA GLU A 19 -8.99 -5.03 -7.33
C GLU A 19 -7.69 -5.20 -8.13
N GLU A 20 -7.54 -4.52 -9.27
CA GLU A 20 -6.33 -4.53 -10.08
C GLU A 20 -5.45 -3.31 -9.82
N VAL A 21 -4.13 -3.55 -9.76
CA VAL A 21 -3.13 -2.49 -9.72
C VAL A 21 -2.82 -2.05 -11.15
N LEU A 22 -3.21 -0.83 -11.51
CA LEU A 22 -3.03 -0.27 -12.85
C LEU A 22 -1.69 0.44 -13.01
N THR A 23 -1.21 1.12 -11.96
CA THR A 23 0.05 1.88 -12.01
C THR A 23 0.70 1.93 -10.63
N VAL A 24 2.03 1.83 -10.61
CA VAL A 24 2.86 1.87 -9.40
C VAL A 24 4.08 2.72 -9.70
N GLU A 25 4.27 3.79 -8.93
CA GLU A 25 5.40 4.70 -9.12
C GLU A 25 5.92 5.22 -7.77
N PRO A 26 7.18 4.89 -7.39
CA PRO A 26 8.16 4.09 -8.15
C PRO A 26 7.81 2.58 -8.22
N LYS A 27 8.27 1.89 -9.27
CA LYS A 27 7.99 0.44 -9.46
C LYS A 27 8.52 -0.46 -8.35
N SER A 28 9.45 0.03 -7.54
CA SER A 28 10.08 -0.67 -6.42
C SER A 28 9.35 -0.47 -5.09
N ILE A 29 8.14 0.11 -5.08
CA ILE A 29 7.34 0.26 -3.86
C ILE A 29 7.17 -1.10 -3.17
N VAL A 30 7.34 -1.10 -1.85
CA VAL A 30 7.07 -2.25 -0.97
C VAL A 30 6.15 -1.82 0.16
N GLY A 31 5.25 -2.71 0.56
CA GLY A 31 4.38 -2.52 1.71
C GLY A 31 4.97 -3.18 2.96
N TYR A 32 4.96 -2.48 4.09
CA TYR A 32 5.33 -3.03 5.40
C TYR A 32 4.08 -3.24 6.27
N SER A 33 4.00 -4.38 6.94
CA SER A 33 2.99 -4.65 7.94
C SER A 33 3.61 -5.38 9.13
N ILE A 34 3.36 -4.88 10.34
CA ILE A 34 3.79 -5.51 11.59
C ILE A 34 3.06 -6.84 11.86
N THR A 35 1.88 -7.03 11.27
CA THR A 35 1.10 -8.28 11.33
C THR A 35 1.03 -8.96 9.96
N PRO A 36 0.80 -10.28 9.89
CA PRO A 36 0.66 -10.96 8.62
C PRO A 36 -0.43 -10.34 7.72
N ILE A 37 -0.19 -10.30 6.42
CA ILE A 37 -1.19 -9.86 5.43
C ILE A 37 -2.15 -11.03 5.18
N GLY A 38 -3.45 -10.75 5.04
CA GLY A 38 -4.46 -11.77 4.75
C GLY A 38 -5.01 -12.54 5.96
N VAL A 39 -4.47 -12.34 7.17
CA VAL A 39 -5.13 -12.83 8.40
C VAL A 39 -6.18 -11.84 8.88
N GLN A 40 -7.36 -12.34 9.24
CA GLN A 40 -8.41 -11.53 9.88
C GLN A 40 -8.06 -11.29 11.35
N GLY A 41 -8.24 -10.05 11.81
CA GLY A 41 -8.02 -9.67 13.20
C GLY A 41 -8.91 -8.49 13.58
N PRO A 42 -9.29 -8.36 14.87
CA PRO A 42 -10.13 -7.27 15.34
C PRO A 42 -9.45 -5.92 15.08
N GLY A 43 -10.15 -4.99 14.42
CA GLY A 43 -9.68 -3.62 14.19
C GLY A 43 -9.01 -3.35 12.84
N ARG A 44 -8.92 -4.33 11.91
CA ARG A 44 -8.54 -4.00 10.53
C ARG A 44 -9.70 -3.29 9.82
N ALA A 45 -9.46 -2.06 9.38
CA ALA A 45 -10.41 -1.34 8.54
C ALA A 45 -10.60 -2.12 7.23
N TYR A 46 -11.83 -2.61 7.00
CA TYR A 46 -12.33 -2.88 5.66
C TYR A 46 -12.99 -1.58 5.20
N ARG A 47 -12.21 -0.72 4.55
CA ARG A 47 -12.76 0.45 3.85
C ARG A 47 -11.80 0.91 2.78
#